data_AF-A0A7D9H8C6-F1
#
_entry.id   AF-A0A7D9H8C6-F1
#
_cell.length_a   1.000
_cell.length_b   1.000
_cell.length_c   1.000
_cell.angle_alpha   90.00
_cell.angle_beta   90.00
_cell.angle_gamma   90.00
#
_symmetry.space_group_name_H-M   'P 1'
#
loop_
_entity.id
_entity.type
_entity.pdbx_description
1 polymer ?
#
loop_
_entity_poly.entity_id
_entity_poly.type
_entity_poly.pdbx_seq_one_letter_code
_entity_poly.pdbx_strand_id
1 'polypeptide(L)'
;MSMWHSVEKSFVERLPPDIDGLVAYRLAFNPKQSSKDGRPWGTWGTSKRKGFGGKRAVHCNGGYKCENIKCLFLMLYNNNNRLQFEADEDRTKSVCSCCGVPATRVDCNAKKNCEFDEGEEYVTVYHLGDHNCEAKKTVELNKESLKQKFDSNSKTPPK
;
A
#
# COMPACT_ATOMS: atom_id res chain seq x y z
N MET A 1 12.53 7.64 -26.15
CA MET A 1 11.21 8.26 -25.87
C MET A 1 10.73 7.73 -24.53
N SER A 2 10.41 8.61 -23.57
CA SER A 2 9.93 8.16 -22.24
C SER A 2 8.50 7.63 -22.39
N MET A 3 8.24 6.42 -21.91
CA MET A 3 6.94 5.72 -21.96
C MET A 3 5.73 6.52 -21.44
N TRP A 4 5.98 7.62 -20.71
CA TRP A 4 4.98 8.45 -20.05
C TRP A 4 4.42 9.59 -20.91
N HIS A 5 4.97 9.86 -22.11
CA HIS A 5 4.56 11.01 -22.93
C HIS A 5 3.11 10.93 -23.43
N SER A 6 2.56 9.72 -23.56
CA SER A 6 1.20 9.47 -24.05
C SER A 6 0.19 9.23 -22.93
N VAL A 7 0.61 9.24 -21.67
CA VAL A 7 -0.29 8.97 -20.54
C VAL A 7 -0.94 10.28 -20.11
N GLU A 8 -2.26 10.35 -20.22
CA GLU A 8 -3.05 11.49 -19.73
C GLU A 8 -2.91 11.62 -18.21
N LYS A 9 -2.78 12.87 -17.74
CA LYS A 9 -2.56 13.18 -16.33
C LYS A 9 -3.86 13.67 -15.71
N SER A 10 -4.40 12.90 -14.78
CA SER A 10 -5.59 13.28 -14.03
C SER A 10 -5.22 14.13 -12.82
N PHE A 11 -5.85 15.29 -12.66
CA PHE A 11 -5.68 16.12 -11.48
C PHE A 11 -6.55 15.59 -10.34
N VAL A 12 -5.95 15.34 -9.18
CA VAL A 12 -6.63 14.78 -8.01
C VAL A 12 -6.17 15.49 -6.74
N GLU A 13 -7.03 15.54 -5.73
CA GLU A 13 -6.67 16.05 -4.40
C GLU A 13 -5.79 15.05 -3.64
N ARG A 14 -6.14 13.76 -3.75
CA ARG A 14 -5.42 12.62 -3.16
C ARG A 14 -5.36 11.48 -4.17
N LEU A 15 -4.31 10.66 -4.09
CA LEU A 15 -4.24 9.46 -4.91
C LEU A 15 -5.40 8.52 -4.58
N PRO A 16 -6.08 7.94 -5.59
CA PRO A 16 -7.02 6.87 -5.33
C PRO A 16 -6.30 5.69 -4.65
N PRO A 17 -6.98 4.93 -3.79
CA PRO A 17 -6.42 3.70 -3.26
C PRO A 17 -6.33 2.64 -4.36
N ASP A 18 -5.48 1.63 -4.14
CA ASP A 18 -5.52 0.37 -4.93
C ASP A 18 -5.28 0.56 -6.44
N ILE A 19 -4.36 1.45 -6.81
CA ILE A 19 -4.05 1.79 -8.20
C ILE A 19 -3.34 0.62 -8.90
N ASP A 20 -3.74 0.34 -10.14
CA ASP A 20 -3.14 -0.62 -11.06
C ASP A 20 -2.97 -0.01 -12.47
N GLY A 21 -2.19 -0.69 -13.31
CA GLY A 21 -2.03 -0.35 -14.72
C GLY A 21 -1.06 0.81 -15.01
N LEU A 22 -1.21 1.41 -16.19
CA LEU A 22 -0.41 2.54 -16.67
C LEU A 22 -1.22 3.84 -16.53
N VAL A 23 -1.06 4.54 -15.42
CA VAL A 23 -1.81 5.76 -15.11
C VAL A 23 -0.92 6.84 -14.51
N ALA A 24 -1.36 8.11 -14.62
CA ALA A 24 -0.65 9.25 -14.06
C ALA A 24 -1.60 10.22 -13.36
N TYR A 25 -1.21 10.66 -12.16
CA TYR A 25 -1.96 11.60 -11.33
C TYR A 25 -1.11 12.81 -10.99
N ARG A 26 -1.69 14.01 -11.05
CA ARG A 26 -1.06 15.24 -10.58
C ARG A 26 -1.82 15.80 -9.39
N LEU A 27 -1.10 16.19 -8.35
CA LEU A 27 -1.65 16.70 -7.11
C LEU A 27 -0.69 17.68 -6.43
N ALA A 28 -1.22 18.53 -5.55
CA ALA A 28 -0.41 19.40 -4.71
C ALA A 28 0.56 18.57 -3.87
N PHE A 29 1.82 19.00 -3.79
CA PHE A 29 2.83 18.26 -3.08
C PHE A 29 2.60 18.36 -1.56
N ASN A 30 2.48 17.18 -0.95
CA ASN A 30 2.48 17.03 0.49
C ASN A 30 3.42 15.87 0.85
N PRO A 31 4.58 16.12 1.50
CA PRO A 31 5.58 15.09 1.80
C PRO A 31 5.04 13.84 2.51
N LYS A 32 3.92 13.95 3.24
CA LYS A 32 3.34 12.86 4.03
C LYS A 32 2.21 12.11 3.33
N GLN A 33 1.62 12.68 2.28
CA GLN A 33 0.36 12.19 1.71
C GLN A 33 0.40 12.00 0.19
N SER A 34 1.15 12.83 -0.54
CA SER A 34 1.05 12.88 -2.01
C SER A 34 1.56 11.63 -2.74
N SER A 35 2.17 10.68 -2.02
CA SER A 35 2.61 9.39 -2.54
C SER A 35 1.87 8.19 -1.93
N LYS A 36 0.89 8.39 -1.05
CA LYS A 36 0.19 7.29 -0.36
C LYS A 36 -1.05 6.84 -1.15
N ASP A 37 -1.08 5.56 -1.48
CA ASP A 37 -2.16 4.87 -2.21
C ASP A 37 -2.54 3.52 -1.55
N GLY A 38 -2.00 3.26 -0.34
CA GLY A 38 -2.24 2.03 0.42
C GLY A 38 -1.35 0.85 0.02
N ARG A 39 -0.58 0.92 -1.07
CA ARG A 39 0.32 -0.17 -1.49
C ARG A 39 1.65 -0.15 -0.71
N PRO A 40 2.28 -1.32 -0.47
CA PRO A 40 3.54 -1.42 0.25
C PRO A 40 4.73 -1.08 -0.65
N TRP A 41 4.93 0.19 -0.97
CA TRP A 41 6.06 0.63 -1.78
C TRP A 41 7.39 0.49 -1.03
N GLY A 42 8.44 0.14 -1.78
CA GLY A 42 9.82 0.12 -1.31
C GLY A 42 10.38 1.51 -1.02
N THR A 43 11.63 1.53 -0.55
CA THR A 43 12.37 2.77 -0.33
C THR A 43 12.69 3.45 -1.65
N TRP A 44 12.60 4.78 -1.68
CA TRP A 44 12.92 5.58 -2.87
C TRP A 44 14.34 5.34 -3.37
N GLY A 45 14.46 4.98 -4.65
CA GLY A 45 15.71 5.10 -5.38
C GLY A 45 15.85 6.52 -5.93
N THR A 46 16.92 7.23 -5.54
CA THR A 46 17.30 8.51 -6.17
C THR A 46 18.36 8.27 -7.22
N SER A 47 18.08 8.65 -8.48
CA SER A 47 19.08 8.64 -9.53
C SER A 47 19.89 9.94 -9.46
N LYS A 48 21.18 9.84 -9.11
CA LYS A 48 22.12 10.99 -9.02
C LYS A 48 22.68 11.43 -10.38
N ARG A 49 21.95 11.29 -11.49
CA ARG A 49 22.44 11.79 -12.79
C ARG A 49 22.32 13.32 -12.84
N LYS A 50 23.38 13.99 -13.31
CA LYS A 50 23.41 15.45 -13.52
C LYS A 50 22.30 15.83 -14.51
N GLY A 51 21.40 16.74 -14.12
CA GLY A 51 20.21 17.12 -14.91
C GLY A 51 18.93 16.33 -14.63
N PHE A 52 18.93 15.38 -13.67
CA PHE A 52 17.75 14.64 -13.24
C PHE A 52 17.09 15.34 -12.05
N GLY A 53 16.25 16.33 -12.31
CA GLY A 53 15.48 17.04 -11.28
C GLY A 53 14.47 16.10 -10.61
N GLY A 54 14.68 15.84 -9.31
CA GLY A 54 13.64 15.35 -8.38
C GLY A 54 13.03 13.96 -8.60
N LYS A 55 13.31 13.23 -9.69
CA LYS A 55 12.60 11.98 -9.98
C LYS A 55 12.91 10.88 -8.96
N ARG A 56 11.87 10.38 -8.28
CA ARG A 56 11.98 9.25 -7.35
C ARG A 56 11.26 8.04 -7.93
N ALA A 57 11.95 6.92 -8.03
CA ALA A 57 11.39 5.66 -8.50
C ALA A 57 11.34 4.64 -7.37
N VAL A 58 10.25 3.89 -7.28
CA VAL A 58 10.07 2.78 -6.33
C VAL A 58 9.43 1.58 -6.99
N HIS A 59 9.78 0.41 -6.48
CA HIS A 59 9.11 -0.85 -6.77
C HIS A 59 8.18 -1.19 -5.62
N CYS A 60 7.10 -1.90 -5.93
CA CYS A 60 6.26 -2.46 -4.88
C CYS A 60 7.03 -3.57 -4.15
N ASN A 61 6.99 -3.58 -2.82
CA ASN A 61 7.53 -4.67 -2.02
C ASN A 61 6.64 -5.92 -2.05
N GLY A 62 5.56 -5.96 -2.84
CA GLY A 62 4.65 -7.09 -2.84
C GLY A 62 4.01 -7.37 -1.48
N GLY A 63 3.65 -8.62 -1.22
CA GLY A 63 2.88 -8.99 -0.02
C GLY A 63 3.20 -10.38 0.48
N TYR A 64 2.26 -10.94 1.24
CA TYR A 64 2.31 -12.29 1.76
C TYR A 64 0.95 -12.95 1.56
N LYS A 65 0.93 -14.28 1.52
CA LYS A 65 -0.27 -15.10 1.39
C LYS A 65 -0.19 -16.29 2.34
N CYS A 66 -1.24 -16.53 3.10
CA CYS A 66 -1.38 -17.76 3.87
C CYS A 66 -1.95 -18.85 2.95
N GLU A 67 -1.28 -19.99 2.86
CA GLU A 67 -1.70 -21.13 2.01
C GLU A 67 -2.17 -22.34 2.85
N ASN A 68 -2.29 -22.16 4.17
CA ASN A 68 -2.79 -23.20 5.05
C ASN A 68 -4.30 -23.42 4.82
N ILE A 69 -4.65 -24.60 4.30
CA ILE A 69 -6.05 -25.00 4.05
C ILE A 69 -6.91 -25.07 5.32
N LYS A 70 -6.28 -25.15 6.50
CA LYS A 70 -6.95 -25.15 7.82
C LYS A 70 -6.97 -23.77 8.48
N CYS A 71 -6.59 -22.72 7.77
CA CYS A 71 -6.60 -21.36 8.32
C CYS A 71 -8.04 -20.91 8.62
N LEU A 72 -8.27 -20.40 9.84
CA LEU A 72 -9.58 -19.86 10.25
C LEU A 72 -10.10 -18.80 9.27
N PHE A 73 -9.22 -17.94 8.76
CA PHE A 73 -9.59 -16.93 7.76
C PHE A 73 -10.12 -17.56 6.47
N LEU A 74 -9.46 -18.61 5.97
CA LEU A 74 -9.90 -19.32 4.77
C LEU A 74 -11.26 -19.97 4.99
N MET A 75 -11.45 -20.64 6.12
CA MET A 75 -12.73 -21.30 6.42
C MET A 75 -13.89 -20.30 6.57
N LEU A 76 -13.63 -19.10 7.11
CA LEU A 76 -14.67 -18.08 7.33
C LEU A 76 -15.00 -17.28 6.07
N TYR A 77 -13.99 -16.92 5.28
CA TYR A 77 -14.14 -15.99 4.15
C TYR A 77 -13.99 -16.66 2.79
N ASN A 78 -13.75 -17.97 2.75
CA ASN A 78 -13.49 -18.76 1.55
C ASN A 78 -12.41 -18.15 0.63
N ASN A 79 -11.45 -17.43 1.22
CA ASN A 79 -10.33 -16.82 0.53
C ASN A 79 -9.06 -16.86 1.41
N ASN A 80 -7.89 -16.92 0.78
CA ASN A 80 -6.62 -16.94 1.49
C ASN A 80 -6.37 -15.59 2.18
N ASN A 81 -5.90 -15.63 3.43
CA ASN A 81 -5.47 -14.41 4.13
C ASN A 81 -4.27 -13.81 3.38
N ARG A 82 -4.37 -12.52 3.06
CA ARG A 82 -3.34 -11.71 2.39
C ARG A 82 -3.05 -10.38 3.11
N LEU A 83 -3.63 -10.18 4.29
CA LEU A 83 -3.63 -8.88 4.99
C LEU A 83 -2.97 -8.94 6.36
N GLN A 84 -3.17 -10.03 7.10
CA GLN A 84 -2.85 -10.11 8.53
C GLN A 84 -1.67 -11.06 8.74
N PHE A 85 -0.48 -10.47 8.83
CA PHE A 85 0.77 -11.18 9.07
C PHE A 85 1.61 -10.43 10.11
N GLU A 86 2.36 -11.22 10.88
CA GLU A 86 3.29 -10.74 11.90
C GLU A 86 4.64 -11.45 11.75
N ALA A 87 5.64 -10.95 12.45
CA ALA A 87 6.92 -11.62 12.53
C ALA A 87 6.81 -12.84 13.47
N ASP A 88 7.50 -13.93 13.15
CA ASP A 88 7.72 -15.03 14.10
C ASP A 88 8.56 -14.58 15.31
N GLU A 89 8.70 -15.46 16.30
CA GLU A 89 9.41 -15.17 17.56
C GLU A 89 10.85 -14.68 17.31
N ASP A 90 11.54 -15.30 16.36
CA ASP A 90 12.92 -14.97 15.97
C ASP A 90 13.01 -13.80 14.96
N ARG A 91 11.87 -13.26 14.51
CA ARG A 91 11.74 -12.20 13.49
C ARG A 91 12.40 -12.51 12.15
N THR A 92 12.51 -13.78 11.81
CA THR A 92 13.12 -14.24 10.56
C THR A 92 12.09 -14.46 9.45
N LYS A 93 10.83 -14.71 9.81
CA LYS A 93 9.76 -15.05 8.87
C LYS A 93 8.50 -14.28 9.18
N SER A 94 7.67 -14.09 8.17
CA SER A 94 6.29 -13.63 8.36
C SER A 94 5.37 -14.83 8.53
N VAL A 95 4.55 -14.82 9.57
CA VAL A 95 3.54 -15.85 9.88
C VAL A 95 2.15 -15.25 9.80
N CYS A 96 1.17 -16.09 9.48
CA CYS A 96 -0.24 -15.69 9.44
C CYS A 96 -0.77 -15.46 10.86
N SER A 97 -1.21 -14.26 11.20
CA SER A 97 -1.77 -13.95 12.53
C SER A 97 -3.04 -14.76 12.86
N CYS A 98 -3.69 -15.38 11.86
CA CYS A 98 -4.89 -16.19 12.09
C CYS A 98 -4.59 -17.66 12.45
N CYS A 99 -3.41 -18.19 12.09
CA CYS A 99 -3.12 -19.62 12.28
C CYS A 99 -1.67 -19.94 12.65
N GLY A 100 -0.79 -18.94 12.80
CA GLY A 100 0.63 -19.10 13.16
C GLY A 100 1.52 -19.74 12.08
N VAL A 101 0.94 -20.29 11.01
CA VAL A 101 1.71 -20.92 9.93
C VAL A 101 2.50 -19.87 9.12
N PRO A 102 3.76 -20.18 8.73
CA PRO A 102 4.55 -19.33 7.84
C PRO A 102 3.81 -18.95 6.55
N ALA A 103 3.94 -17.69 6.17
CA ALA A 103 3.31 -17.14 4.98
C ALA A 103 4.23 -17.24 3.76
N THR A 104 3.64 -17.47 2.59
CA THR A 104 4.34 -17.45 1.31
C THR A 104 4.51 -16.00 0.85
N ARG A 105 5.73 -15.62 0.44
CA ARG A 105 6.02 -14.32 -0.15
C ARG A 105 5.35 -14.19 -1.51
N VAL A 106 4.71 -13.04 -1.77
CA VAL A 106 4.13 -12.71 -3.07
C VAL A 106 4.87 -11.53 -3.66
N ASP A 107 5.66 -11.79 -4.70
CA ASP A 107 6.40 -10.75 -5.41
C ASP A 107 5.47 -9.89 -6.27
N CYS A 108 5.84 -8.62 -6.43
CA CYS A 108 5.07 -7.65 -7.20
C CYS A 108 5.99 -6.84 -8.10
N ASN A 109 5.62 -6.76 -9.37
CA ASN A 109 6.41 -6.08 -10.40
C ASN A 109 5.98 -4.63 -10.65
N ALA A 110 4.93 -4.18 -9.97
CA ALA A 110 4.41 -2.83 -10.10
C ALA A 110 5.44 -1.78 -9.66
N LYS A 111 5.45 -0.65 -10.37
CA LYS A 111 6.40 0.45 -10.15
C LYS A 111 5.64 1.76 -10.02
N LYS A 112 6.26 2.68 -9.28
CA LYS A 112 5.78 4.05 -9.15
C LYS A 112 6.93 5.03 -9.30
N ASN A 113 6.69 6.10 -10.06
CA ASN A 113 7.61 7.21 -10.21
C ASN A 113 6.95 8.50 -9.74
N CYS A 114 7.70 9.36 -9.05
CA CYS A 114 7.26 10.71 -8.69
C CYS A 114 8.16 11.73 -9.37
N GLU A 115 7.56 12.70 -10.05
CA GLU A 115 8.22 13.84 -10.65
C GLU A 115 7.69 15.12 -9.99
N PHE A 116 8.58 15.98 -9.53
CA PHE A 116 8.24 17.26 -8.89
C PHE A 116 8.44 18.38 -9.91
N ASP A 117 7.60 19.41 -9.84
CA ASP A 117 7.82 20.62 -10.62
C ASP A 117 8.89 21.53 -10.02
N GLU A 118 9.23 22.58 -10.78
CA GLU A 118 10.12 23.64 -10.30
C GLU A 118 9.42 24.39 -9.16
N GLY A 119 9.94 24.22 -7.94
CA GLY A 119 9.33 24.77 -6.71
C GLY A 119 8.72 23.72 -5.78
N GLU A 120 8.61 22.46 -6.22
CA GLU A 120 7.99 21.36 -5.47
C GLU A 120 6.56 21.68 -4.98
N GLU A 121 5.79 22.48 -5.74
CA GLU A 121 4.41 22.80 -5.42
C GLU A 121 3.46 21.67 -5.81
N TYR A 122 3.78 20.97 -6.91
CA TYR A 122 3.04 19.81 -7.38
C TYR A 122 3.95 18.61 -7.58
N VAL A 123 3.34 17.44 -7.43
CA VAL A 123 3.96 16.18 -7.82
C VAL A 123 3.09 15.50 -8.86
N THR A 124 3.72 14.92 -9.88
CA THR A 124 3.09 13.96 -10.78
C THR A 124 3.55 12.57 -10.39
N VAL A 125 2.60 11.70 -10.08
CA VAL A 125 2.83 10.31 -9.69
C VAL A 125 2.39 9.42 -10.84
N TYR A 126 3.32 8.60 -11.32
CA TYR A 126 3.11 7.68 -12.41
C TYR A 126 3.13 6.25 -11.88
N HIS A 127 2.12 5.46 -12.21
CA HIS A 127 2.00 4.06 -11.85
C HIS A 127 2.16 3.19 -13.10
N LEU A 128 2.85 2.06 -12.92
CA LEU A 128 3.07 1.08 -13.97
C LEU A 128 2.86 -0.33 -13.43
N GLY A 129 2.00 -1.07 -14.13
CA GLY A 129 1.81 -2.51 -13.98
C GLY A 129 0.77 -2.84 -12.92
N ASP A 130 0.32 -4.08 -12.97
CA ASP A 130 -0.73 -4.57 -12.09
C ASP A 130 -0.11 -5.20 -10.83
N HIS A 131 -0.74 -4.94 -9.69
CA HIS A 131 -0.29 -5.43 -8.40
C HIS A 131 -0.77 -6.86 -8.13
N ASN A 132 0.14 -7.69 -7.61
CA ASN A 132 -0.20 -9.03 -7.08
C ASN A 132 -0.43 -9.03 -5.56
N CYS A 133 -0.27 -7.87 -4.92
CA CYS A 133 -0.35 -7.67 -3.48
C CYS A 133 -1.57 -6.82 -3.11
N GLU A 134 -2.12 -7.02 -1.92
CA GLU A 134 -3.27 -6.26 -1.44
C GLU A 134 -2.88 -4.85 -0.98
N ALA A 135 -3.69 -3.85 -1.33
CA ALA A 135 -3.59 -2.52 -0.75
C ALA A 135 -4.12 -2.53 0.69
N LYS A 136 -3.43 -1.84 1.60
CA LYS A 136 -3.96 -1.60 2.94
C LYS A 136 -5.07 -0.56 2.83
N LYS A 137 -6.30 -0.97 3.21
CA LYS A 137 -7.40 -0.03 3.35
C LYS A 137 -7.05 0.97 4.45
N THR A 138 -6.91 2.23 4.09
CA THR A 138 -6.91 3.34 5.05
C THR A 138 -8.31 3.44 5.62
N VAL A 139 -8.53 2.86 6.79
CA VAL A 139 -9.73 3.16 7.56
C VAL A 139 -9.50 4.56 8.13
N GLU A 140 -10.26 5.54 7.67
CA GLU A 140 -10.37 6.82 8.38
C GLU A 140 -11.09 6.54 9.70
N LEU A 141 -10.31 6.15 10.70
CA LEU A 141 -10.80 5.93 12.04
C LEU A 141 -11.08 7.29 12.65
N ASN A 142 -12.34 7.73 12.58
CA ASN A 142 -12.79 8.82 13.42
C ASN A 142 -12.65 8.37 14.88
N LYS A 143 -11.72 9.00 15.60
CA LYS A 143 -11.40 8.70 17.00
C LYS A 143 -12.64 8.81 17.90
N GLU A 144 -13.57 9.71 17.59
CA GLU A 144 -14.82 9.90 18.33
C GLU A 144 -15.75 8.70 18.13
N SER A 145 -15.87 8.22 16.89
CA SER A 145 -16.68 7.04 16.55
C SER A 145 -16.12 5.76 17.14
N LEU A 146 -14.78 5.65 17.26
CA LEU A 146 -14.13 4.53 17.94
C LEU A 146 -14.37 4.54 19.45
N LYS A 147 -14.27 5.71 20.08
CA LYS A 147 -14.52 5.87 21.51
C LYS A 147 -15.96 5.48 21.85
N GLN A 148 -16.93 5.96 21.08
CA GLN A 148 -18.34 5.57 21.22
C GLN A 148 -18.56 4.06 21.07
N LYS A 149 -17.91 3.40 20.10
CA LYS A 149 -18.02 1.94 19.92
C LYS A 149 -17.39 1.16 21.07
N PHE A 150 -16.28 1.63 21.64
CA PHE A 150 -15.64 1.03 22.80
C PHE A 150 -16.51 1.14 24.05
N ASP A 151 -17.05 2.33 24.30
CA ASP A 151 -17.91 2.61 25.45
C ASP A 151 -19.22 1.78 25.37
N SER A 152 -19.76 1.60 24.16
CA SER A 152 -20.97 0.80 23.90
C SER A 152 -20.78 -0.71 24.10
N ASN A 153 -19.56 -1.23 23.91
CA ASN A 153 -19.26 -2.66 23.99
C ASN A 153 -18.80 -3.10 25.40
N SER A 154 -18.64 -2.16 26.33
CA SER A 154 -18.24 -2.41 27.72
C SER A 154 -19.34 -3.05 28.59
N LYS A 155 -20.55 -3.26 28.06
CA LYS A 155 -21.66 -3.92 28.77
C LYS A 155 -21.75 -5.41 28.42
N THR A 156 -20.79 -6.20 28.90
CA THR A 156 -21.01 -7.65 29.05
C THR A 156 -20.89 -7.99 30.54
N PRO A 157 -21.93 -8.54 31.18
CA PRO A 157 -21.84 -8.87 32.60
C PRO A 157 -20.89 -10.07 32.81
N PRO A 158 -20.09 -10.08 33.89
CA PRO A 158 -19.21 -11.21 34.20
C PRO A 158 -20.04 -12.46 34.53
N LYS A 159 -19.56 -13.63 34.08
CA LYS A 159 -19.99 -14.94 34.59
C LYS A 159 -19.12 -15.32 35.78
#